data_AF-A0A0M7AVE9-F1
#
_entry.id   AF-A0A0M7AVE9-F1
#
_cell.length_a   1.000
_cell.length_b   1.000
_cell.length_c   1.000
_cell.angle_alpha   90.00
_cell.angle_beta   90.00
_cell.angle_gamma   90.00
#
_symmetry.space_group_name_H-M   'P 1'
#
loop_
_entity.id
_entity.type
_entity.pdbx_description
1 polymer ?
#
loop_
_entity_poly.entity_id
_entity_poly.type
_entity_poly.pdbx_seq_one_letter_code
_entity_poly.pdbx_strand_id
1 'polypeptide(L)' 'MKLKDTIFPLIMLLALFGMIVMAFNLPVGIGTKQLGLLVFGAILVFGVLNLGLIVLESLKKRGR' A
#
# COMPACT_ATOMS: atom_id res chain seq x y z
N MET A 1 -9.07 12.27 -13.76
CA MET A 1 -9.06 11.69 -12.40
C MET A 1 -7.60 11.62 -11.96
N LYS A 2 -7.22 12.18 -10.81
CA LYS A 2 -5.79 12.23 -10.44
C LYS A 2 -5.31 10.81 -10.21
N LEU A 3 -4.14 10.44 -10.72
CA LEU A 3 -3.53 9.11 -10.50
C LEU A 3 -3.56 8.68 -9.02
N LYS A 4 -3.40 9.66 -8.11
CA LYS A 4 -3.52 9.48 -6.66
C LYS A 4 -4.89 8.93 -6.22
N ASP A 5 -5.98 9.36 -6.85
CA ASP A 5 -7.36 8.98 -6.50
C ASP A 5 -7.70 7.54 -6.93
N THR A 6 -6.96 6.98 -7.89
CA THR A 6 -7.14 5.59 -8.36
C THR A 6 -6.16 4.63 -7.69
N ILE A 7 -4.93 5.08 -7.39
CA ILE A 7 -3.89 4.26 -6.77
C ILE A 7 -4.23 3.94 -5.30
N PHE A 8 -4.77 4.90 -4.55
CA PHE A 8 -5.13 4.69 -3.14
C PHE A 8 -6.18 3.59 -2.93
N PRO A 9 -7.33 3.62 -3.63
CA PRO A 9 -8.33 2.56 -3.55
C PRO A 9 -7.76 1.20 -3.96
N LEU A 10 -6.88 1.17 -4.97
CA LEU A 10 -6.27 -0.07 -5.46
C LEU A 10 -5.37 -0.73 -4.40
N ILE A 11 -4.54 0.06 -3.71
CA ILE A 11 -3.69 -0.40 -2.61
C ILE A 11 -4.55 -0.89 -1.44
N MET A 12 -5.62 -0.17 -1.10
CA MET A 12 -6.56 -0.61 -0.08
C MET A 12 -7.22 -1.94 -0.45
N LEU A 13 -7.62 -2.12 -1.71
CA LEU A 13 -8.23 -3.36 -2.19
C LEU A 13 -7.27 -4.55 -2.07
N LEU A 14 -6.01 -4.35 -2.45
CA LEU A 14 -4.95 -5.36 -2.32
C LEU A 14 -4.67 -5.71 -0.84
N ALA A 15 -4.66 -4.72 0.04
CA ALA A 15 -4.50 -4.94 1.48
C ALA A 15 -5.70 -5.73 2.07
N LEU A 16 -6.92 -5.42 1.65
CA LEU A 16 -8.14 -6.13 2.04
C LEU A 16 -8.10 -7.59 1.59
N PHE A 17 -7.68 -7.84 0.35
CA PHE A 17 -7.49 -9.20 -0.17
C PHE A 17 -6.43 -9.96 0.62
N GLY A 18 -5.28 -9.33 0.92
CA GLY A 18 -4.24 -9.93 1.77
C GLY A 18 -4.73 -10.29 3.18
N MET A 19 -5.58 -9.45 3.78
CA MET A 19 -6.21 -9.76 5.07
C MET A 19 -7.15 -10.95 5.00
N ILE A 20 -7.96 -11.09 3.94
CA ILE A 20 -8.85 -12.24 3.76
C ILE A 20 -8.04 -13.54 3.66
N VAL A 21 -6.97 -13.54 2.87
CA VAL A 21 -6.10 -14.71 2.70
C VAL A 21 -5.48 -15.13 4.03
N MET A 22 -5.02 -14.17 4.85
CA MET A 22 -4.48 -14.46 6.19
C MET A 22 -5.57 -14.91 7.18
N ALA A 23 -6.73 -14.27 7.19
CA ALA A 23 -7.83 -14.55 8.13
C ALA A 23 -8.43 -15.94 7.91
N PHE A 24 -8.55 -16.37 6.66
CA PHE A 24 -9.12 -17.68 6.30
C PHE A 24 -8.07 -18.77 6.06
N ASN A 25 -6.77 -18.50 6.32
CA ASN A 25 -5.65 -19.41 6.04
C ASN A 25 -5.78 -20.06 4.65
N LEU A 26 -6.18 -19.27 3.64
CA LEU A 26 -6.40 -19.81 2.30
C LEU A 26 -5.08 -20.38 1.77
N PRO A 27 -5.06 -21.65 1.29
CA PRO A 27 -3.85 -22.30 0.81
C PRO A 27 -3.49 -21.74 -0.58
N VAL A 28 -2.90 -20.55 -0.58
CA VAL A 28 -2.37 -19.84 -1.75
C VAL A 28 -0.94 -20.28 -2.12
N GLY A 29 -0.45 -21.37 -1.51
CA GLY A 29 0.89 -21.92 -1.74
C GLY A 29 2.04 -21.15 -1.06
N ILE A 30 1.75 -20.04 -0.39
CA ILE A 30 2.72 -19.23 0.38
C ILE A 30 2.32 -19.27 1.85
N GLY A 31 3.27 -19.53 2.75
CA GLY A 31 2.99 -19.54 4.19
C GLY A 31 2.46 -18.18 4.65
N THR A 32 1.43 -18.16 5.49
CA THR A 32 0.79 -16.92 5.96
C THR A 32 1.76 -15.90 6.56
N LYS A 33 2.85 -16.35 7.20
CA LYS A 33 3.94 -15.49 7.66
C LYS A 33 4.67 -14.76 6.53
N GLN A 34 4.96 -15.46 5.43
CA GLN A 34 5.64 -14.88 4.27
C GLN A 34 4.72 -13.93 3.51
N LEU A 35 3.44 -14.29 3.41
CA LEU A 35 2.41 -13.47 2.78
C LEU A 35 2.20 -12.17 3.54
N GLY A 36 2.10 -12.24 4.88
CA GLY A 36 2.03 -11.06 5.74
C GLY A 36 3.25 -10.16 5.60
N LEU A 37 4.46 -10.73 5.53
CA LEU A 37 5.70 -9.98 5.32
C LEU A 37 5.71 -9.25 3.96
N LEU A 38 5.29 -9.93 2.89
CA LEU A 38 5.21 -9.35 1.54
C LEU A 38 4.18 -8.22 1.46
N VAL A 39 2.99 -8.44 2.01
CA VAL A 39 1.91 -7.43 2.03
C VAL A 39 2.32 -6.23 2.89
N PHE A 40 2.89 -6.48 4.07
CA PHE A 40 3.38 -5.43 4.94
C PHE A 40 4.49 -4.60 4.27
N GLY A 41 5.47 -5.26 3.65
CA GLY A 41 6.54 -4.60 2.90
C GLY A 41 6.00 -3.74 1.75
N ALA A 42 5.04 -4.26 0.98
CA ALA A 42 4.40 -3.51 -0.11
C ALA A 42 3.69 -2.24 0.40
N ILE A 43 2.90 -2.35 1.48
CA ILE A 43 2.21 -1.21 2.10
C ILE A 43 3.22 -0.17 2.60
N LEU A 44 4.32 -0.60 3.21
CA LEU A 44 5.34 0.28 3.77
C LEU A 44 6.04 1.10 2.67
N VAL A 45 6.41 0.45 1.55
CA VAL A 45 6.96 1.12 0.37
C VAL A 45 5.98 2.15 -0.17
N PHE A 46 4.70 1.79 -0.32
CA PHE A 46 3.68 2.74 -0.76
C PHE A 46 3.49 3.92 0.21
N GLY A 47 3.52 3.67 1.51
CA GLY A 47 3.43 4.71 2.54
C GLY A 47 4.59 5.71 2.45
N VAL A 48 5.82 5.22 2.29
CA VAL A 48 7.02 6.06 2.14
C VAL A 48 6.96 6.88 0.86
N LEU A 49 6.58 6.28 -0.28
CA LEU A 49 6.44 7.00 -1.54
C LEU A 49 5.35 8.08 -1.47
N ASN A 50 4.23 7.77 -0.83
CA ASN A 50 3.13 8.72 -0.68
C ASN A 50 3.52 9.89 0.24
N LEU A 51 4.20 9.62 1.36
CA LEU A 51 4.75 10.66 2.23
C LEU A 51 5.76 11.54 1.48
N GLY A 52 6.68 10.94 0.72
CA GLY A 52 7.64 11.67 -0.11
C GLY A 52 6.97 12.60 -1.11
N LEU A 53 5.91 12.13 -1.78
CA LEU A 53 5.11 12.95 -2.70
C LEU A 53 4.41 14.12 -1.98
N ILE A 54 3.85 13.89 -0.79
CA ILE A 54 3.20 14.94 0.01
C ILE A 54 4.22 15.98 0.50
N VAL A 55 5.42 15.55 0.91
CA VAL A 55 6.50 16.44 1.35
C VAL A 55 7.02 17.27 0.17
N LEU A 56 7.25 16.65 -0.99
CA LEU A 56 7.64 17.36 -2.21
C LEU A 56 6.58 18.38 -2.65
N GLU A 57 5.30 18.00 -2.57
CA GLU A 57 4.17 18.88 -2.88
C GLU A 57 4.10 20.06 -1.89
N SER A 58 4.35 19.82 -0.60
CA SER A 58 4.42 20.87 0.44
C SER A 58 5.60 21.82 0.23
N LEU A 59 6.78 21.30 -0.11
CA LEU A 59 7.97 22.11 -0.43
C LEU A 59 7.73 22.99 -1.66
N LYS A 60 7.13 22.42 -2.71
CA LYS A 60 6.77 23.16 -3.93
C LYS A 60 5.74 24.26 -3.68
N LYS A 61 4.82 24.05 -2.75
CA LYS A 61 3.77 25.02 -2.39
C LYS A 61 4.28 26.15 -1.48
N ARG A 62 5.40 25.94 -0.77
CA ARG A 62 6.03 26.93 0.12
C ARG A 62 7.05 27.84 -0.60
N GLY A 63 7.49 27.47 -1.80
CA GLY A 63 8.40 28.25 -2.65
C GLY A 63 7.70 29.13 -3.70
N ARG A 64 6.38 29.28 -3.63
CA ARG A 64 5.57 30.30 -4.33
C ARG A 64 4.86 31.14 -3.29
#